data_AF-A0A941VCD8-F1
#
_entry.id   AF-A0A941VCD8-F1
#
_cell.length_a   1.000
_cell.length_b   1.000
_cell.length_c   1.000
_cell.angle_alpha   90.00
_cell.angle_beta   90.00
_cell.angle_gamma   90.00
#
_symmetry.space_group_name_H-M   'P 1'
#
loop_
_entity.id
_entity.type
_entity.pdbx_description
1 polymer ?
#
loop_
_entity_poly.entity_id
_entity_poly.type
_entity_poly.pdbx_seq_one_letter_code
_entity_poly.pdbx_strand_id
1 'polypeptide(L)'
;VSDCNQHAAWSTESAVLMNTSFQELDPISDHFALGRAFGHTGLASSLLTLALAAMHAQTEERPVLAASVADPIERSLAVLKPWQVSPT
;
A
#
# COMPACT_ATOMS: atom_id res chain seq x y z
N VAL A 1 -26.69 1.44 -15.81
CA VAL A 1 -25.51 1.45 -14.91
C VAL A 1 -25.22 0.00 -14.59
N SER A 2 -24.17 -0.56 -15.19
CA SER A 2 -23.73 -1.92 -14.88
C SER A 2 -22.98 -1.90 -13.56
N ASP A 3 -23.25 -2.84 -12.67
CA ASP A 3 -22.51 -3.05 -11.40
C ASP A 3 -21.14 -3.67 -11.69
N CYS A 4 -20.41 -3.06 -12.63
CA CYS A 4 -19.01 -3.38 -12.86
C CYS A 4 -18.26 -2.80 -11.67
N ASN A 5 -17.88 -3.68 -10.75
CA ASN A 5 -17.10 -3.34 -9.57
C ASN A 5 -15.69 -2.87 -10.02
N GLN A 6 -15.60 -1.60 -10.40
CA GLN A 6 -14.38 -0.89 -10.85
C GLN A 6 -13.19 -1.06 -9.89
N HIS A 7 -13.49 -1.41 -8.64
CA HIS A 7 -12.49 -1.64 -7.61
C HIS A 7 -11.74 -2.98 -7.77
N ALA A 8 -12.40 -4.02 -8.33
CA ALA A 8 -11.71 -5.26 -8.69
C ALA A 8 -10.71 -5.03 -9.83
N ALA A 9 -11.07 -4.16 -10.79
CA ALA A 9 -10.20 -3.79 -11.89
C ALA A 9 -8.93 -3.07 -11.38
N TRP A 10 -9.05 -2.15 -10.42
CA TRP A 10 -7.89 -1.41 -9.88
C TRP A 10 -6.89 -2.27 -9.11
N SER A 11 -7.34 -3.24 -8.32
CA SER A 11 -6.42 -4.17 -7.64
C SER A 11 -5.63 -5.02 -8.64
N THR A 12 -6.30 -5.52 -9.69
CA THR A 12 -5.64 -6.27 -10.76
C THR A 12 -4.69 -5.39 -11.57
N GLU A 13 -5.09 -4.17 -11.92
CA GLU A 13 -4.22 -3.20 -12.61
C GLU A 13 -2.96 -2.87 -11.80
N SER A 14 -3.11 -2.66 -10.49
CA SER A 14 -1.99 -2.37 -9.60
C SER A 14 -1.01 -3.55 -9.53
N ALA A 15 -1.52 -4.78 -9.41
CA ALA A 15 -0.71 -5.99 -9.43
C ALA A 15 0.01 -6.19 -10.78
N VAL A 16 -0.67 -5.94 -11.91
CA VAL A 16 -0.07 -6.01 -13.24
C VAL A 16 1.02 -4.95 -13.43
N LEU A 17 0.78 -3.72 -12.97
CA LEU A 17 1.77 -2.63 -13.02
C LEU A 17 2.99 -2.92 -12.15
N MET A 18 2.80 -3.48 -10.96
CA MET A 18 3.91 -3.93 -10.11
C MET A 18 4.71 -5.04 -10.79
N ASN A 19 4.05 -6.08 -11.29
CA ASN A 19 4.70 -7.20 -11.95
C ASN A 19 5.47 -6.78 -13.23
N THR A 20 5.00 -5.76 -13.95
CA THR A 20 5.68 -5.24 -15.15
C THR A 20 6.83 -4.27 -14.83
N SER A 21 6.69 -3.46 -13.79
CA SER A 21 7.67 -2.41 -13.45
C SER A 21 8.74 -2.88 -12.45
N PHE A 22 8.42 -3.90 -11.64
CA PHE A 22 9.26 -4.40 -10.56
C PHE A 22 9.26 -5.94 -10.54
N GLN A 23 9.97 -6.54 -11.49
CA GLN A 23 10.02 -8.00 -11.67
C GLN A 23 10.60 -8.77 -10.47
N GLU A 24 11.27 -8.07 -9.55
CA GLU A 24 11.83 -8.66 -8.33
C GLU A 24 10.81 -8.78 -7.19
N LEU A 25 9.61 -8.17 -7.33
CA LEU A 25 8.55 -8.21 -6.34
C LEU A 25 7.50 -9.25 -6.73
N ASP A 26 7.12 -10.11 -5.78
CA ASP A 26 5.98 -11.00 -5.96
C ASP A 26 4.67 -10.23 -5.77
N PRO A 27 3.80 -10.11 -6.80
CA PRO A 27 2.57 -9.33 -6.70
C PRO A 27 1.52 -9.92 -5.75
N ILE A 28 1.76 -11.11 -5.20
CA ILE A 28 0.89 -11.76 -4.21
C ILE A 28 1.44 -11.56 -2.79
N SER A 29 2.72 -11.81 -2.57
CA SER A 29 3.36 -11.76 -1.26
C SER A 29 3.90 -10.38 -0.88
N ASP A 30 4.42 -9.60 -1.83
CA ASP A 30 5.01 -8.28 -1.56
C ASP A 30 3.99 -7.12 -1.73
N HIS A 31 2.77 -7.41 -2.22
CA HIS A 31 1.71 -6.41 -2.40
C HIS A 31 0.60 -6.58 -1.36
N PHE A 32 0.47 -5.59 -0.48
CA PHE A 32 -0.60 -5.53 0.51
C PHE A 32 -1.59 -4.41 0.19
N ALA A 33 -2.69 -4.74 -0.48
CA ALA A 33 -3.74 -3.80 -0.80
C ALA A 33 -4.63 -3.52 0.42
N LEU A 34 -4.57 -2.30 0.95
CA LEU A 34 -5.49 -1.81 1.99
C LEU A 34 -6.86 -1.47 1.37
N GLY A 35 -7.55 -2.50 0.90
CA GLY A 35 -8.94 -2.44 0.47
C GLY A 35 -9.91 -2.59 1.66
N ARG A 36 -11.19 -2.86 1.34
CA ARG A 36 -12.38 -2.97 2.23
C ARG A 36 -12.24 -3.74 3.57
N ALA A 37 -11.13 -4.40 3.88
CA ALA A 37 -10.90 -5.04 5.19
C ALA A 37 -11.13 -4.06 6.37
N PHE A 38 -10.94 -2.76 6.16
CA PHE A 38 -11.11 -1.72 7.18
C PHE A 38 -12.35 -0.81 6.99
N GLY A 39 -13.19 -1.06 5.99
CA GLY A 39 -14.35 -0.18 5.69
C GLY A 39 -13.94 1.22 5.21
N HIS A 40 -14.88 2.18 5.28
CA HIS A 40 -14.57 3.59 4.99
C HIS A 40 -13.80 4.19 6.17
N THR A 41 -12.49 4.33 6.02
CA THR A 41 -11.62 4.96 7.04
C THR A 41 -11.57 6.49 6.90
N GLY A 42 -12.22 7.05 5.87
CA GLY A 42 -12.30 8.49 5.62
C GLY A 42 -10.92 9.14 5.59
N LEU A 43 -10.78 10.27 6.29
CA LEU A 43 -9.54 11.03 6.38
C LEU A 43 -8.40 10.28 7.08
N ALA A 44 -8.67 9.17 7.79
CA ALA A 44 -7.64 8.37 8.45
C ALA A 44 -7.00 7.34 7.52
N SER A 45 -7.45 7.21 6.27
CA SER A 45 -6.97 6.19 5.32
C SER A 45 -5.47 6.31 5.04
N SER A 46 -4.98 7.52 4.79
CA SER A 46 -3.55 7.78 4.52
C SER A 46 -2.69 7.46 5.76
N LEU A 47 -3.13 7.87 6.95
CA LEU A 47 -2.43 7.57 8.21
C LEU A 47 -2.42 6.08 8.53
N LEU A 48 -3.53 5.37 8.31
CA LEU A 48 -3.59 3.91 8.49
C LEU A 48 -2.63 3.21 7.53
N THR A 49 -2.56 3.68 6.28
CA THR A 49 -1.63 3.16 5.27
C THR A 49 -0.19 3.29 5.72
N LEU A 50 0.19 4.46 6.25
CA LEU A 50 1.53 4.68 6.79
C LEU A 50 1.80 3.81 8.03
N ALA A 51 0.84 3.68 8.94
CA ALA A 51 0.99 2.87 10.15
C ALA A 51 1.23 1.38 9.83
N LEU A 52 0.46 0.83 8.89
CA LEU A 52 0.61 -0.57 8.48
C LEU A 52 1.91 -0.79 7.70
N ALA A 53 2.30 0.15 6.83
CA ALA A 53 3.58 0.08 6.16
C ALA A 53 4.77 0.18 7.13
N ALA A 54 4.66 1.00 8.18
CA ALA A 54 5.71 1.13 9.20
C ALA A 54 5.87 -0.16 10.00
N MET A 55 4.74 -0.75 10.41
CA MET A 55 4.70 -2.04 11.09
C MET A 55 5.32 -3.13 10.21
N HIS A 56 4.90 -3.23 8.95
CA HIS A 56 5.41 -4.24 8.03
C HIS A 56 6.91 -4.06 7.75
N ALA A 57 7.36 -2.82 7.53
CA ALA A 57 8.78 -2.54 7.36
C ALA A 57 9.60 -2.97 8.58
N GLN A 58 9.09 -2.76 9.80
CA GLN A 58 9.74 -3.26 11.00
C GLN A 58 9.73 -4.78 11.13
N THR A 59 8.60 -5.43 10.83
CA THR A 59 8.45 -6.89 10.97
C THR A 59 9.31 -7.66 9.98
N GLU A 60 9.36 -7.21 8.73
CA GLU A 60 10.10 -7.88 7.65
C GLU A 60 11.56 -7.41 7.55
N GLU A 61 11.97 -6.43 8.36
CA GLU A 61 13.27 -5.77 8.29
C GLU A 61 13.64 -5.26 6.87
N ARG A 62 12.62 -4.91 6.07
CA ARG A 62 12.75 -4.48 4.67
C ARG A 62 12.01 -3.16 4.45
N PRO A 63 12.49 -2.28 3.53
CA PRO A 63 11.74 -1.09 3.16
C PRO A 63 10.40 -1.43 2.52
N VAL A 64 9.38 -0.61 2.78
CA VAL A 64 8.02 -0.76 2.24
C VAL A 64 7.60 0.53 1.53
N LEU A 65 7.04 0.39 0.33
CA LEU A 65 6.42 1.50 -0.40
C LEU A 65 4.92 1.55 -0.06
N ALA A 66 4.51 2.61 0.62
CA ALA A 66 3.12 2.93 0.90
C ALA A 66 2.55 3.83 -0.20
N ALA A 67 1.38 3.50 -0.72
CA ALA A 67 0.67 4.30 -1.72
C ALA A 67 -0.79 4.54 -1.31
N SER A 68 -1.16 5.82 -1.23
CA SER A 68 -2.55 6.26 -1.09
C SER A 68 -2.96 6.91 -2.41
N VAL A 69 -3.88 6.28 -3.15
CA VAL A 69 -4.28 6.74 -4.50
C VAL A 69 -5.78 6.99 -4.65
N ALA A 70 -6.56 6.53 -3.66
CA ALA A 70 -8.02 6.50 -3.72
C ALA A 70 -8.66 7.89 -3.62
N ASP A 71 -8.16 8.76 -2.73
CA ASP A 71 -8.62 10.13 -2.59
C ASP A 71 -7.72 11.07 -3.41
N PRO A 72 -8.25 11.84 -4.38
CA PRO A 72 -7.48 12.79 -5.19
C PRO A 72 -6.73 13.87 -4.39
N ILE A 73 -7.24 14.28 -3.23
CA ILE A 73 -6.65 15.33 -2.39
C ILE A 73 -5.49 14.76 -1.57
N GLU A 74 -5.62 13.51 -1.11
CA GLU A 74 -4.66 12.83 -0.22
C GLU A 74 -3.74 11.85 -0.97
N ARG A 75 -3.60 12.01 -2.29
CA ARG A 75 -2.72 11.16 -3.10
C ARG A 75 -1.28 11.32 -2.65
N SER A 76 -0.68 10.22 -2.21
CA SER A 76 0.65 10.24 -1.61
C SER A 76 1.38 8.92 -1.82
N LEU A 77 2.71 9.04 -1.88
CA LEU A 77 3.65 7.92 -1.87
C LEU A 77 4.65 8.16 -0.74
N ALA A 78 4.93 7.12 0.03
CA ALA A 78 5.93 7.17 1.09
C ALA A 78 6.76 5.89 1.09
N VAL A 79 8.07 6.02 1.30
CA VAL A 79 8.95 4.87 1.54
C VAL A 79 9.25 4.83 3.03
N LEU A 80 8.85 3.75 3.67
CA LEU A 80 9.12 3.52 5.08
C LEU A 80 10.25 2.50 5.21
N LYS A 81 11.19 2.78 6.10
CA LYS A 81 12.32 1.89 6.40
C LYS A 81 12.19 1.40 7.83
N PRO A 82 12.76 0.23 8.15
CA PRO A 82 12.88 -0.22 9.53
C PRO A 82 13.49 0.89 10.39
N TRP A 83 12.91 1.11 11.58
CA TRP A 83 13.45 2.07 12.52
C TRP A 83 14.76 1.53 13.09
N GLN A 84 15.85 2.29 12.91
CA GLN A 84 17.14 1.97 13.51
C GLN A 84 17.42 2.95 14.65
N VAL A 85 17.49 2.45 15.89
CA VAL A 85 17.99 3.25 17.01
C VAL A 85 19.49 3.41 16.81
N SER A 86 19.95 4.62 16.49
CA SER A 86 21.39 4.90 16.48
C SER A 86 21.91 4.85 17.93
N PRO A 87 22.98 4.09 18.22
CA PRO A 87 23.60 4.13 19.53
C PRO A 87 24.20 5.52 19.74
N THR A 88 23.74 6.22 20.79
CA THR A 88 24.29 7.48 21.29
C THR A 88 25.59 7.27 22.03
#